data_AF-A0A2U1FL66-F1
#
_entry.id   AF-A0A2U1FL66-F1
#
_cell.length_a   1.000
_cell.length_b   1.000
_cell.length_c   1.000
_cell.angle_alpha   90.00
_cell.angle_beta   90.00
_cell.angle_gamma   90.00
#
_symmetry.space_group_name_H-M   'P 1'
#
loop_
_entity.id
_entity.type
_entity.pdbx_description
1 polymer ?
#
loop_
_entity_poly.entity_id
_entity_poly.type
_entity_poly.pdbx_seq_one_letter_code
_entity_poly.pdbx_strand_id
1 'polypeptide(L)'
;MNAPTTCPCCGVVVMPRELSYDFDGETVASLTREVAYLRETVARLRGVAQPPQTTQPARSAQSAQLVQPAQPPRAPVVSLTA
;
A
#
# COMPACT_ATOMS: atom_id res chain seq x y z
N MET A 1 -32.99 -10.49 14.94
CA MET A 1 -32.23 -9.87 13.83
C MET A 1 -30.76 -10.03 14.16
N ASN A 2 -30.04 -10.89 13.43
CA ASN A 2 -28.60 -11.12 13.65
C ASN A 2 -27.81 -10.29 12.65
N ALA A 3 -27.90 -8.97 12.77
CA ALA A 3 -27.18 -8.04 11.89
C ALA A 3 -25.84 -7.63 12.53
N PRO A 4 -24.78 -7.38 11.75
CA PRO A 4 -23.56 -6.76 12.24
C PRO A 4 -23.87 -5.46 12.97
N THR A 5 -23.28 -5.26 14.15
CA THR A 5 -23.48 -4.05 14.95
C THR A 5 -22.19 -3.28 15.11
N THR A 6 -22.21 -1.98 14.88
CA THR A 6 -21.05 -1.11 15.10
C THR A 6 -21.02 -0.64 16.55
N CYS A 7 -19.89 -0.79 17.23
CA CYS A 7 -19.69 -0.27 18.58
C CYS A 7 -19.69 1.27 18.55
N PRO A 8 -20.60 1.95 19.29
CA PRO A 8 -20.70 3.41 19.23
C PRO A 8 -19.51 4.14 19.85
N CYS A 9 -18.70 3.47 20.68
CA CYS A 9 -17.56 4.09 21.36
C CYS A 9 -16.28 4.13 20.50
N CYS A 10 -16.06 3.11 19.65
CA CYS A 10 -14.81 2.95 18.91
C CYS A 10 -14.99 2.68 17.41
N GLY A 11 -16.22 2.58 16.92
CA GLY A 11 -16.52 2.37 15.49
C GLY A 11 -16.19 0.97 14.96
N VAL A 12 -15.78 0.04 15.83
CA VAL A 12 -15.49 -1.34 15.43
C VAL A 12 -16.79 -2.07 15.10
N VAL A 13 -16.82 -2.78 13.97
CA VAL A 13 -17.93 -3.65 13.60
C VAL A 13 -17.79 -4.97 14.35
N VAL A 14 -18.78 -5.28 15.18
CA VAL A 14 -18.91 -6.54 15.91
C VAL A 14 -19.76 -7.48 15.07
N MET A 15 -19.15 -8.59 14.64
CA MET A 15 -19.85 -9.67 13.95
C MET A 15 -20.40 -10.67 14.97
N PRO A 16 -21.69 -11.05 14.90
CA PRO A 16 -22.23 -12.19 15.64
C PRO A 16 -21.40 -13.45 15.38
N ARG A 17 -21.22 -14.31 16.40
CA ARG A 17 -20.40 -15.53 16.29
C ARG A 17 -20.92 -16.51 15.23
N GLU A 18 -22.23 -16.48 14.98
CA GLU A 18 -22.86 -17.30 13.95
C GLU A 18 -22.51 -16.82 12.53
N LEU A 19 -22.03 -15.57 12.40
CA LEU A 19 -21.55 -14.98 11.16
C LEU A 19 -20.01 -14.89 11.10
N SER A 20 -19.31 -15.22 12.19
CA SER A 20 -17.85 -15.35 12.15
C SER A 20 -17.51 -16.68 11.51
N TYR A 21 -17.01 -16.63 10.27
CA TYR A 21 -16.36 -17.78 9.65
C TYR A 21 -15.02 -18.02 10.33
N ASP A 22 -14.91 -19.12 11.07
CA ASP A 22 -13.61 -19.70 11.43
C ASP A 22 -13.02 -20.27 10.14
N PHE A 23 -12.16 -19.48 9.49
CA PHE A 23 -11.37 -20.01 8.40
C PHE A 23 -10.29 -20.89 8.99
N ASP A 24 -10.41 -22.21 8.80
CA ASP A 24 -9.29 -23.12 9.06
C ASP A 24 -8.05 -22.57 8.34
N GLY A 25 -6.92 -22.45 9.05
CA GLY A 25 -5.72 -21.78 8.52
C GLY A 25 -5.23 -22.34 7.18
N GLU A 26 -5.59 -23.58 6.86
CA GLU A 26 -5.38 -24.23 5.56
C GLU A 26 -6.14 -23.51 4.42
N THR A 27 -7.38 -23.08 4.64
CA THR A 27 -8.20 -22.33 3.67
C THR A 27 -7.58 -20.96 3.38
N VAL A 28 -7.15 -20.23 4.42
CA VAL A 28 -6.49 -18.92 4.25
C VAL A 28 -5.18 -19.07 3.47
N ALA A 29 -4.39 -20.11 3.78
CA ALA A 29 -3.16 -20.41 3.06
C ALA A 29 -3.42 -20.75 1.57
N SER A 30 -4.48 -21.52 1.26
CA SER A 30 -4.88 -21.83 -0.11
C SER A 30 -5.26 -20.57 -0.89
N LEU A 31 -6.17 -19.76 -0.33
CA LEU A 31 -6.61 -18.51 -0.95
C LEU A 31 -5.46 -17.53 -1.14
N THR A 32 -4.51 -17.48 -0.21
CA THR A 32 -3.32 -16.63 -0.34
C THR A 32 -2.48 -17.03 -1.56
N ARG A 33 -2.29 -18.34 -1.79
CA ARG A 33 -1.58 -18.84 -2.98
C ARG A 33 -2.34 -18.51 -4.27
N GLU A 34 -3.66 -18.68 -4.28
CA GLU A 34 -4.50 -18.35 -5.43
C GLU A 34 -4.44 -16.86 -5.77
N VAL A 35 -4.55 -15.97 -4.77
CA VAL A 35 -4.44 -14.52 -4.97
C VAL A 35 -3.06 -14.13 -5.50
N ALA A 36 -1.98 -14.75 -5.02
CA ALA A 36 -0.63 -14.51 -5.52
C ALA A 36 -0.51 -14.88 -7.01
N TYR A 37 -1.02 -16.06 -7.38
CA TYR A 37 -1.04 -16.53 -8.77
C TYR A 37 -1.84 -15.60 -9.69
N LEU A 38 -3.02 -15.15 -9.24
CA LEU A 38 -3.87 -14.24 -10.00
C LEU A 38 -3.17 -12.88 -10.23
N ARG A 39 -2.52 -12.32 -9.20
CA ARG A 39 -1.77 -11.05 -9.32
C ARG A 39 -0.65 -11.16 -10.34
N GLU A 40 0.11 -12.25 -10.30
CA GLU A 40 1.19 -12.50 -11.25
C GLU A 40 0.65 -12.66 -12.68
N THR A 41 -0.47 -13.38 -12.84
CA THR A 41 -1.13 -13.57 -14.13
C THR A 41 -1.63 -12.25 -14.71
N VAL A 42 -2.25 -11.41 -13.89
CA VAL A 42 -2.67 -10.06 -14.30
C VAL A 42 -1.46 -9.20 -14.68
N ALA A 43 -0.36 -9.27 -13.93
CA ALA A 43 0.87 -8.55 -14.26
C ALA A 43 1.43 -8.98 -15.64
N ARG A 44 1.45 -10.29 -15.92
CA ARG A 44 1.84 -10.82 -17.24
C ARG A 44 0.91 -10.31 -18.35
N LEU A 45 -0.40 -10.41 -18.15
CA LEU A 45 -1.37 -9.96 -19.15
C LEU A 45 -1.27 -8.44 -19.41
N ARG A 46 -1.02 -7.64 -18.37
CA ARG A 46 -0.77 -6.20 -18.53
C ARG A 46 0.53 -5.90 -19.27
N GLY A 47 1.60 -6.66 -19.01
CA GLY A 47 2.86 -6.54 -19.73
C GLY A 47 2.73 -6.90 -21.22
N VAL A 48 1.88 -7.87 -21.56
CA VAL A 48 1.55 -8.24 -22.95
C VAL A 48 0.60 -7.22 -23.60
N ALA A 49 -0.30 -6.63 -22.82
CA ALA A 49 -1.27 -5.63 -23.28
C ALA A 49 -0.72 -4.20 -23.32
N GLN A 50 0.52 -3.96 -22.90
CA GLN A 50 1.15 -2.64 -23.02
C GLN A 50 1.59 -2.44 -24.48
N PRO A 51 0.89 -1.62 -25.29
CA PRO A 51 1.48 -1.16 -26.54
C PRO A 51 2.81 -0.48 -26.22
N PRO A 52 3.81 -0.53 -27.11
CA PRO A 52 5.07 0.15 -26.89
C PRO A 52 4.77 1.60 -26.56
N GLN A 53 5.06 1.99 -25.32
CA GLN A 53 5.17 3.39 -24.93
C GLN A 53 6.17 3.98 -25.91
N THR A 54 5.67 4.78 -26.86
CA THR A 54 6.51 5.49 -27.79
C THR A 54 7.39 6.37 -26.92
N THR A 55 8.65 5.98 -26.79
CA THR A 55 9.70 6.75 -26.15
C THR A 55 9.67 8.12 -26.80
N GLN A 56 9.05 9.10 -26.15
CA GLN A 56 9.11 10.48 -26.58
C GLN A 56 10.51 10.97 -26.17
N PRO A 57 11.43 11.26 -27.10
CA PRO A 57 12.69 11.88 -26.74
C PRO A 57 12.42 13.38 -26.68
N ALA A 58 12.05 13.89 -25.50
CA ALA A 58 12.06 15.32 -25.21
C ALA A 58 12.98 15.59 -24.02
N ARG A 59 14.26 15.42 -24.30
CA ARG A 59 15.40 15.99 -23.58
C ARG A 59 15.29 17.52 -23.67
N SER A 60 14.59 18.18 -22.73
CA SER A 60 14.64 19.66 -22.55
C SER A 60 14.04 20.10 -21.20
N ALA A 61 14.58 19.58 -20.08
CA ALA A 61 14.48 20.27 -18.78
C ALA A 61 15.71 19.98 -17.87
N GLN A 62 16.81 19.51 -18.45
CA GLN A 62 18.12 19.44 -17.78
C GLN A 62 18.84 20.79 -17.90
N SER A 63 18.27 21.80 -17.26
CA SER A 63 18.95 23.08 -16.99
C SER A 63 18.38 23.70 -15.72
N ALA A 64 18.45 22.94 -14.62
CA ALA A 64 18.29 23.46 -13.27
C ALA A 64 19.12 22.67 -12.23
N GLN A 65 20.17 21.96 -12.66
CA GLN A 65 21.25 21.52 -11.77
C GLN A 65 22.47 22.41 -11.99
N LEU A 66 22.44 23.59 -11.42
CA LEU A 66 23.66 24.20 -10.93
C LEU A 66 23.31 24.96 -9.65
N VAL A 67 24.02 24.65 -8.58
CA VAL A 67 23.93 25.16 -7.19
C VAL A 67 23.31 24.17 -6.19
N GLN A 68 24.15 23.24 -5.73
CA GLN A 68 24.30 22.92 -4.30
C GLN A 68 25.81 23.03 -4.02
N PRO A 69 26.31 23.34 -2.80
CA PRO A 69 25.64 23.25 -1.49
C PRO A 69 25.90 24.45 -0.53
N ALA A 70 25.06 24.62 0.49
CA ALA A 70 25.46 25.26 1.75
C ALA A 70 24.66 24.66 2.91
N GLN A 71 25.30 23.78 3.70
CA GLN A 71 24.94 23.53 5.09
C GLN A 71 25.63 24.59 5.99
N PRO A 72 25.30 24.74 7.29
CA PRO A 72 24.00 24.78 7.98
C PRO A 72 23.93 26.06 8.88
N PRO A 73 22.89 26.26 9.71
CA PRO A 73 23.23 26.20 11.13
C PRO A 73 22.32 25.27 11.93
N ARG A 74 22.93 24.56 12.88
CA ARG A 74 22.28 23.68 13.85
C ARG A 74 21.33 24.50 14.73
N ALA A 75 20.04 24.23 14.68
CA ALA A 75 19.11 24.64 15.73
C ALA A 75 19.11 23.58 16.85
N PRO A 76 19.00 24.00 18.12
CA PRO A 76 19.37 23.16 19.25
C PRO A 76 18.39 22.01 19.45
N VAL A 77 18.95 20.86 19.80
CA VAL A 77 18.24 19.76 20.43
C VAL A 77 17.65 20.29 21.73
N VAL A 78 16.33 20.45 21.79
CA VAL A 78 15.65 20.59 23.08
C VAL A 78 15.54 19.19 23.67
N SER A 79 16.65 18.76 24.27
CA SER A 79 16.64 17.78 25.34
C SER A 79 16.89 18.57 26.60
N LEU A 80 15.96 18.42 27.57
CA LEU A 80 16.09 18.55 29.02
C LEU A 80 14.80 19.16 29.59
N THR A 81 14.20 18.68 30.68
CA THR A 81 14.32 17.44 31.48
C THR A 81 13.32 17.61 32.64
N ALA A 82 13.04 16.47 33.29
CA ALA A 82 12.65 16.30 34.69
C ALA A 82 11.18 16.57 35.04
#